data_AF-A0A3S1I6R8-F1
#
_entry.id   AF-A0A3S1I6R8-F1
#
_cell.length_a   1.000
_cell.length_b   1.000
_cell.length_c   1.000
_cell.angle_alpha   90.00
_cell.angle_beta   90.00
_cell.angle_gamma   90.00
#
_symmetry.space_group_name_H-M   'P 1'
#
loop_
_entity.id
_entity.type
_entity.pdbx_description
1 polymer ?
#
loop_
_entity_poly.entity_id
_entity_poly.type
_entity_poly.pdbx_seq_one_letter_code
_entity_poly.pdbx_strand_id
1 'polypeptide(L)' 'RVELQSESGGRIQAIAFRAVETALGEFLFKNRGKTIHVAGSLSGNYWNGNRTVQFRISDAARA' A
#
# COMPACT_ATOMS: atom_id res chain seq x y z
N ARG A 1 -4.08 6.40 -2.64
CA ARG A 1 -3.50 5.31 -3.45
C ARG A 1 -2.00 5.32 -3.23
N VAL A 2 -1.38 4.14 -3.15
CA VAL A 2 0.06 3.96 -2.90
C VAL A 2 0.59 2.98 -3.94
N GLU A 3 1.82 3.16 -4.40
CA GLU A 3 2.55 2.12 -5.12
C GLU A 3 3.66 1.61 -4.20
N LEU A 4 3.69 0.30 -3.96
CA LEU A 4 4.75 -0.34 -3.20
C LEU A 4 5.75 -0.95 -4.18
N GLN A 5 7.04 -0.81 -3.88
CA GLN A 5 8.13 -1.39 -4.65
C GLN A 5 9.01 -2.22 -3.74
N SER A 6 9.33 -3.45 -4.14
CA SER A 6 10.31 -4.29 -3.45
C SER A 6 11.74 -3.90 -3.85
N GLU A 7 12.71 -4.29 -3.02
CA GLU A 7 14.14 -4.13 -3.33
C GLU A 7 14.56 -4.88 -4.60
N SER A 8 13.85 -5.96 -4.95
CA SER A 8 14.01 -6.71 -6.20
C SER A 8 13.34 -6.05 -7.43
N GLY A 9 12.71 -4.88 -7.26
CA GLY A 9 12.11 -4.11 -8.35
C GLY A 9 10.65 -4.45 -8.68
N GLY A 10 10.06 -5.44 -8.01
CA GLY A 10 8.64 -5.78 -8.14
C GLY A 10 7.74 -4.66 -7.62
N ARG A 11 6.61 -4.41 -8.28
CA ARG A 11 5.68 -3.34 -7.92
C ARG A 11 4.27 -3.85 -7.73
N ILE A 12 3.54 -3.27 -6.79
CA ILE A 12 2.13 -3.53 -6.59
C ILE A 12 1.37 -2.27 -6.21
N GLN A 13 0.18 -2.10 -6.80
CA GLN A 13 -0.75 -1.05 -6.42
C GLN A 13 -1.35 -1.36 -5.06
N ALA A 14 -1.45 -0.35 -4.20
CA ALA A 14 -1.93 -0.50 -2.85
C ALA A 14 -2.90 0.62 -2.42
N ILE A 15 -3.68 0.32 -1.39
CA ILE A 15 -4.64 1.25 -0.79
C ILE A 15 -4.69 1.07 0.72
N ALA A 16 -4.70 2.19 1.45
CA ALA A 16 -5.07 2.24 2.86
C ALA A 16 -6.43 2.95 2.95
N PHE A 17 -7.46 2.25 3.43
CA PHE A 17 -8.80 2.82 3.54
C PHE A 17 -8.92 3.63 4.82
N ARG A 18 -9.62 4.78 4.75
CA ARG A 18 -9.88 5.64 5.92
C ARG A 18 -8.61 6.03 6.70
N ALA A 19 -7.48 6.17 6.00
CA ALA A 19 -6.19 6.43 6.63
C ALA A 19 -5.87 7.93 6.80
N VAL A 20 -6.60 8.83 6.14
CA VAL A 20 -6.40 10.28 6.30
C VAL A 20 -6.64 10.66 7.77
N GLU A 21 -5.79 11.53 8.32
CA GLU A 21 -5.83 11.96 9.74
C GLU A 21 -5.68 10.81 10.76
N THR A 22 -5.08 9.69 10.36
CA THR A 22 -4.70 8.58 11.26
C THR A 22 -3.19 8.46 11.37
N ALA A 23 -2.70 7.79 12.42
CA ALA A 23 -1.30 7.46 12.58
C ALA A 23 -0.73 6.70 11.35
N LEU A 24 -1.51 5.77 10.78
CA LEU A 24 -1.12 5.05 9.56
C LEU A 24 -0.97 6.00 8.37
N GLY A 25 -1.93 6.91 8.16
CA GLY A 25 -1.86 7.87 7.06
C GLY A 25 -0.66 8.80 7.19
N GLU A 26 -0.47 9.39 8.37
CA GLU A 26 0.70 10.23 8.66
C GLU A 26 2.00 9.47 8.45
N PHE A 27 2.08 8.22 8.92
CA PHE A 27 3.25 7.37 8.74
C PHE A 27 3.55 7.15 7.26
N LEU A 28 2.55 6.80 6.45
CA LEU A 28 2.71 6.58 5.02
C LEU A 28 3.12 7.86 4.27
N PHE A 29 2.58 9.02 4.64
CA PHE A 29 2.98 10.29 4.05
C PHE A 29 4.42 10.68 4.42
N LYS A 30 4.80 10.55 5.69
CA LYS A 30 6.15 10.90 6.20
C LYS A 30 7.26 9.99 5.66
N ASN A 31 6.94 8.76 5.26
CA ASN A 31 7.91 7.76 4.80
C ASN A 31 7.83 7.48 3.29
N ARG A 32 7.24 8.38 2.50
CA ARG A 32 7.24 8.26 1.03
C ARG A 32 8.67 8.16 0.50
N GLY A 33 8.93 7.14 -0.32
CA GLY A 33 10.25 6.88 -0.91
C GLY A 33 11.25 6.19 0.03
N LYS A 34 10.84 5.82 1.25
CA LYS A 34 11.66 5.04 2.19
C LYS A 34 11.21 3.58 2.18
N THR A 35 12.14 2.69 2.52
CA THR A 35 11.81 1.29 2.83
C THR A 35 11.05 1.22 4.14
N ILE A 36 9.91 0.53 4.12
CA ILE A 36 9.04 0.30 5.27
C ILE A 36 8.52 -1.13 5.24
N HIS A 37 8.15 -1.66 6.39
CA HIS A 37 7.31 -2.85 6.46
C HIS A 37 5.84 -2.48 6.31
N VAL A 38 5.09 -3.31 5.59
CA VAL A 38 3.64 -3.16 5.41
C VAL A 38 2.94 -4.49 5.66
N ALA A 39 1.83 -4.46 6.37
CA ALA A 39 0.95 -5.60 6.60
C ALA A 39 -0.43 -5.33 6.02
N GLY A 40 -1.08 -6.39 5.55
CA GLY A 40 -2.32 -6.26 4.80
C GLY A 40 -2.71 -7.52 4.05
N SER A 41 -3.59 -7.37 3.06
CA SER A 41 -4.10 -8.48 2.25
C SER A 41 -4.16 -8.15 0.76
N LEU A 42 -4.05 -9.19 -0.07
CA LEU A 42 -4.26 -9.06 -1.52
C LEU A 42 -5.75 -9.13 -1.85
N SER A 43 -6.20 -8.23 -2.70
CA SER A 43 -7.56 -8.19 -3.24
C SER A 43 -7.53 -8.13 -4.76
N GLY A 44 -8.49 -8.80 -5.41
CA GLY A 44 -8.77 -8.56 -6.81
C GLY A 44 -9.56 -7.25 -6.98
N ASN A 45 -9.04 -6.33 -7.79
CA ASN A 45 -9.75 -5.13 -8.22
C ASN A 45 -10.27 -5.36 -9.64
N TYR A 46 -11.59 -5.39 -9.79
CA TYR A 46 -12.27 -5.59 -11.08
C TYR A 46 -12.79 -4.25 -11.60
N TRP A 47 -12.29 -3.82 -12.75
CA TRP A 47 -12.71 -2.58 -13.38
C TRP A 47 -12.75 -2.75 -14.89
N ASN A 48 -13.90 -2.43 -15.50
CA ASN A 48 -14.10 -2.49 -16.94
C ASN A 48 -13.66 -3.82 -17.59
N GLY A 49 -14.02 -4.95 -16.98
CA GLY A 49 -13.66 -6.29 -17.46
C GLY A 49 -12.20 -6.71 -17.17
N ASN A 50 -11.38 -5.84 -16.59
CA ASN A 50 -10.00 -6.17 -16.22
C ASN A 50 -9.89 -6.47 -14.72
N ARG A 51 -9.12 -7.51 -14.35
CA ARG A 51 -8.79 -7.86 -12.97
C ARG A 51 -7.34 -7.56 -12.69
N THR A 52 -7.10 -6.66 -11.75
CA THR A 52 -5.76 -6.35 -11.24
C THR A 52 -5.63 -6.78 -9.78
N VAL A 53 -4.43 -7.13 -9.34
CA VAL A 53 -4.17 -7.38 -7.92
C VAL A 53 -3.87 -6.04 -7.24
N GLN A 54 -4.49 -5.79 -6.08
CA GLN A 54 -4.24 -4.62 -5.26
C GLN A 54 -4.01 -5.05 -3.81
N PHE A 55 -2.99 -4.48 -3.17
CA PHE A 55 -2.69 -4.71 -1.76
C PHE A 55 -3.47 -3.72 -0.87
N ARG A 56 -4.23 -4.23 0.09
CA ARG A 56 -4.95 -3.44 1.09
C ARG A 56 -4.10 -3.36 2.35
N ILE A 57 -3.58 -2.18 2.65
CA ILE A 57 -2.74 -1.91 3.83
C ILE A 57 -3.64 -1.81 5.06
N SER A 58 -3.29 -2.57 6.10
CA SER A 58 -3.89 -2.47 7.44
C SER A 58 -2.92 -1.89 8.46
N ASP A 59 -1.62 -2.07 8.27
CA ASP A 59 -0.58 -1.56 9.17
C ASP A 59 0.76 -1.32 8.45
N ALA A 60 1.61 -0.48 9.03
CA ALA A 60 2.95 -0.19 8.52
C ALA A 60 3.92 0.24 9.62
N ALA A 61 5.19 -0.16 9.48
CA ALA A 61 6.26 0.15 10.44
C ALA A 61 7.55 0.49 9.70
N ARG A 62 8.52 1.10 10.41
CA ARG A 62 9.85 1.30 9.85
C ARG A 62 10.50 -0.06 9.58
N ALA A 63 11.23 -0.15 8.48
CA ALA A 63 12.12 -1.27 8.19
C ALA A 63 13.33 -1.28 9.12
#